data_AF-A0ABD0YLW3-F1
#
_entry.id   AF-A0ABD0YLW3-F1
#
_cell.length_a   1.000
_cell.length_b   1.000
_cell.length_c   1.000
_cell.angle_alpha   90.00
_cell.angle_beta   90.00
_cell.angle_gamma   90.00
#
_symmetry.space_group_name_H-M   'P 1'
#
loop_
_entity.id
_entity.type
_entity.pdbx_description
1 polymer ?
#
loop_
_entity_poly.entity_id
_entity_poly.type
_entity_poly.pdbx_seq_one_letter_code
_entity_poly.pdbx_strand_id
1 'polypeptide(L)'
;MYFIAFAFLALKLIAPALCTYQTCESIFCGGKLLHLVQTEHIFPSQKDFLYMRAKYPQEKILADFEELWRTRMVGRRDKREMVGKFVRKNFEESQVLEGCVPEDWKRKNPLEKRVRSREAAMVVRRLHLLWPVHCRKVVSEAFTKSRQYSILPLPEPFFVASADDGEATITETYWHHKALLVSGMCASCSANS
;
A
#
# COMPACT_ATOMS: atom_id res chain seq x y z
N MET A 1 40.53 22.15 8.42
CA MET A 1 40.12 21.76 7.05
C MET A 1 40.15 20.25 6.78
N TYR A 2 41.06 19.46 7.37
CA TYR A 2 41.15 18.01 7.12
C TYR A 2 40.01 17.16 7.71
N PHE A 3 39.41 17.59 8.82
CA PHE A 3 38.33 16.84 9.50
C PHE A 3 37.05 16.76 8.66
N ILE A 4 36.72 17.84 7.95
CA ILE A 4 35.55 17.92 7.05
C ILE A 4 35.78 17.01 5.84
N ALA A 5 36.99 17.01 5.26
CA ALA A 5 37.33 16.12 4.15
C ALA A 5 37.24 14.64 4.54
N PHE A 6 37.69 14.28 5.76
CA PHE A 6 37.55 12.92 6.30
C PHE A 6 36.09 12.54 6.56
N ALA A 7 35.27 13.46 7.08
CA ALA A 7 33.84 13.23 7.28
C ALA A 7 33.11 13.00 5.95
N PHE A 8 33.41 13.76 4.89
CA PHE A 8 32.84 13.55 3.56
C PHE A 8 33.29 12.24 2.92
N LEU A 9 34.55 11.84 3.12
CA LEU A 9 35.07 10.56 2.61
C LEU A 9 34.44 9.38 3.34
N ALA A 10 34.29 9.47 4.66
CA ALA A 10 33.59 8.46 5.47
C ALA A 10 32.10 8.38 5.10
N LEU A 11 31.42 9.51 4.87
CA LEU A 11 30.02 9.51 4.42
C LEU A 11 29.87 8.82 3.05
N LYS A 12 30.80 9.06 2.11
CA LYS A 12 30.80 8.39 0.80
C LYS A 12 31.06 6.88 0.89
N LEU A 13 31.85 6.43 1.86
CA LEU A 13 32.15 5.00 2.08
C LEU A 13 30.99 4.27 2.80
N ILE A 14 30.22 4.98 3.63
CA ILE A 14 29.09 4.41 4.37
C ILE A 14 27.78 4.53 3.57
N ALA A 15 27.64 5.51 2.67
CA ALA A 15 26.48 5.68 1.79
C ALA A 15 26.06 4.43 1.00
N PRO A 16 26.97 3.65 0.36
CA PRO A 16 26.57 2.41 -0.30
C PRO A 16 26.17 1.28 0.66
N ALA A 17 26.52 1.36 1.95
CA ALA A 17 26.05 0.44 2.99
C ALA A 17 24.71 0.90 3.62
N LEU A 18 24.40 2.20 3.57
CA LEU A 18 23.13 2.79 4.01
C LEU A 18 22.06 2.80 2.91
N CYS A 19 22.48 2.73 1.66
CA CYS A 19 21.58 2.74 0.51
C CYS A 19 21.63 1.39 -0.19
N THR A 20 21.18 0.35 0.51
CA THR A 20 20.42 -0.69 -0.17
C THR A 20 19.06 -0.08 -0.52
N TYR A 21 19.01 0.86 -1.49
CA TYR A 21 17.78 1.08 -2.21
C TYR A 21 17.56 -0.24 -2.93
N GLN A 22 16.84 -1.15 -2.29
CA GLN A 22 16.54 -2.45 -2.86
C GLN A 22 15.78 -2.15 -4.13
N THR A 23 16.50 -2.15 -5.26
CA THR A 23 15.91 -2.08 -6.59
C THR A 23 14.85 -3.14 -6.60
N CYS A 24 13.61 -2.73 -6.87
CA CYS A 24 12.44 -3.53 -6.60
C CYS A 24 12.46 -4.85 -7.41
N GLU A 25 13.06 -5.90 -6.84
CA GLU A 25 13.01 -7.26 -7.35
C GLU A 25 11.71 -7.93 -6.90
N SER A 26 10.58 -7.25 -7.07
CA SER A 26 9.25 -7.82 -6.77
C SER A 26 8.56 -8.20 -8.08
N ILE A 27 7.86 -9.33 -8.09
CA ILE A 27 6.94 -9.75 -9.17
C ILE A 27 5.86 -8.70 -9.46
N PHE A 28 5.61 -7.79 -8.51
CA PHE A 28 4.64 -6.70 -8.63
C PHE A 28 5.24 -5.40 -9.21
N CYS A 29 6.58 -5.29 -9.31
CA CYS A 29 7.24 -4.08 -9.80
C CYS A 29 7.52 -4.10 -11.30
N GLY A 30 7.72 -5.28 -11.90
CA GLY A 30 8.08 -5.36 -13.31
C GLY A 30 8.22 -6.79 -13.82
N GLY A 31 8.69 -6.90 -15.07
CA GLY A 31 8.98 -8.16 -15.72
C GLY A 31 7.85 -8.70 -16.59
N LYS A 32 8.15 -9.81 -17.27
CA LYS A 32 7.30 -10.40 -18.32
C LYS A 32 5.93 -10.86 -17.79
N LEU A 33 5.89 -11.40 -16.58
CA LEU A 33 4.65 -11.84 -15.93
C LEU A 33 3.70 -10.66 -15.72
N LEU A 34 4.16 -9.61 -15.01
CA LEU A 34 3.35 -8.42 -14.76
C LEU A 34 2.90 -7.77 -16.08
N HIS A 35 3.81 -7.63 -17.04
CA HIS A 35 3.47 -7.10 -18.36
C HIS A 35 2.30 -7.84 -19.00
N LEU A 36 2.36 -9.18 -19.05
CA LEU A 36 1.29 -9.98 -19.65
C LEU A 36 -0.01 -9.95 -18.86
N VAL A 37 0.05 -9.94 -17.53
CA VAL A 37 -1.17 -9.78 -16.71
C VAL A 37 -1.88 -8.46 -17.04
N GLN A 38 -1.12 -7.38 -17.25
CA GLN A 38 -1.66 -6.07 -17.58
C GLN A 38 -2.16 -5.97 -19.03
N THR A 39 -1.38 -6.46 -20.01
CA THR A 39 -1.72 -6.33 -21.44
C THR A 39 -2.77 -7.33 -21.92
N GLU A 40 -2.94 -8.46 -21.24
CA GLU A 40 -3.99 -9.45 -21.57
C GLU A 40 -5.32 -9.16 -20.85
N HIS A 41 -5.41 -8.05 -20.12
CA HIS A 41 -6.62 -7.60 -19.42
C HIS A 41 -7.26 -8.73 -18.60
N ILE A 42 -6.44 -9.33 -17.72
CA ILE A 42 -6.87 -10.42 -16.82
C ILE A 42 -7.86 -9.89 -15.77
N PHE A 43 -7.67 -8.64 -15.36
CA PHE A 43 -8.51 -7.95 -14.39
C PHE A 43 -9.22 -6.74 -15.00
N PRO A 44 -10.38 -6.32 -14.46
CA PRO A 44 -11.06 -5.10 -14.86
C PRO A 44 -10.19 -3.85 -14.67
N SER A 45 -9.46 -3.77 -13.55
CA SER A 45 -8.54 -2.67 -13.24
C SER A 45 -7.10 -3.16 -13.17
N GLN A 46 -6.18 -2.30 -13.59
CA GLN A 46 -4.73 -2.57 -13.55
C GLN A 46 -4.22 -2.73 -12.11
N LYS A 47 -4.92 -2.12 -11.14
CA LYS A 47 -4.55 -2.19 -9.72
C LYS A 47 -4.94 -3.52 -9.06
N ASP A 48 -5.92 -4.24 -9.61
CA ASP A 48 -6.48 -5.44 -8.96
C ASP A 48 -5.42 -6.53 -8.76
N PHE A 49 -4.52 -6.71 -9.74
CA PHE A 49 -3.41 -7.64 -9.61
C PHE A 49 -2.43 -7.25 -8.50
N LEU A 50 -2.23 -5.95 -8.29
CA LEU A 50 -1.33 -5.46 -7.24
C LEU A 50 -1.91 -5.72 -5.84
N TYR A 51 -3.23 -5.77 -5.70
CA TYR A 51 -3.88 -6.13 -4.44
C TYR A 51 -3.91 -7.64 -4.17
N MET A 52 -3.44 -8.46 -5.11
CA MET A 52 -3.31 -9.89 -4.88
C MET A 52 -2.09 -10.22 -4.02
N ARG A 53 -2.16 -11.38 -3.37
CA ARG A 53 -1.05 -11.99 -2.65
C ARG A 53 -0.48 -13.17 -3.43
N ALA A 54 0.85 -13.26 -3.48
CA ALA A 54 1.53 -14.44 -4.01
C ALA A 54 1.45 -15.61 -3.02
N LYS A 55 0.98 -16.77 -3.47
CA LYS A 55 0.86 -18.01 -2.66
C LYS A 55 2.21 -18.67 -2.37
N TYR A 56 3.20 -18.40 -3.21
CA TYR A 56 4.52 -19.05 -3.19
C TYR A 56 5.64 -18.01 -3.23
N PRO A 57 6.89 -18.39 -2.89
CA PRO A 57 8.06 -17.55 -3.14
C PRO A 57 8.14 -17.12 -4.61
N GLN A 58 8.55 -15.87 -4.82
CA GLN A 58 8.62 -15.26 -6.14
C GLN A 58 9.47 -16.08 -7.12
N GLU A 59 10.59 -16.64 -6.64
CA GLU A 59 11.53 -17.41 -7.44
C GLU A 59 10.83 -18.63 -8.07
N LYS A 60 9.97 -19.28 -7.29
CA LYS A 60 9.16 -20.41 -7.76
C LYS A 60 8.12 -19.95 -8.80
N ILE A 61 7.41 -18.86 -8.53
CA ILE A 61 6.39 -18.34 -9.45
C ILE A 61 7.02 -17.95 -10.79
N LEU A 62 8.16 -17.26 -10.77
CA LEU A 62 8.87 -16.86 -11.98
C LEU A 62 9.43 -18.05 -12.76
N ALA A 63 9.96 -19.07 -12.07
CA ALA A 63 10.40 -20.31 -12.72
C ALA A 63 9.23 -21.06 -13.39
N ASP A 64 8.12 -21.24 -12.67
CA ASP A 64 6.90 -21.87 -13.21
C ASP A 64 6.35 -21.08 -14.41
N PHE A 65 6.46 -19.75 -14.37
CA PHE A 65 6.01 -18.88 -15.45
C PHE A 65 6.89 -19.00 -16.71
N GLU A 66 8.21 -19.01 -16.55
CA GLU A 66 9.13 -19.09 -17.69
C GLU A 66 8.99 -20.45 -18.41
N GLU A 67 8.75 -21.52 -17.66
CA GLU A 67 8.45 -22.84 -18.24
C GLU A 67 7.13 -22.82 -19.04
N LEU A 68 6.06 -22.25 -18.47
CA LEU A 68 4.79 -22.07 -19.17
C LEU A 68 4.96 -21.25 -20.46
N TRP A 69 5.73 -20.17 -20.37
CA TRP A 69 5.99 -19.27 -21.48
C TRP A 69 6.66 -20.03 -22.64
N ARG A 70 7.79 -20.70 -22.37
CA ARG A 70 8.57 -21.41 -23.39
C ARG A 70 7.83 -22.58 -24.02
N THR A 71 7.08 -23.35 -23.23
CA THR A 71 6.46 -24.59 -23.72
C THR A 71 5.12 -24.38 -24.40
N ARG A 72 4.35 -23.37 -24.00
CA ARG A 72 2.93 -23.29 -24.40
C ARG A 72 2.45 -21.94 -24.91
N MET A 73 3.12 -20.82 -24.63
CA MET A 73 2.58 -19.49 -24.96
C MET A 73 3.18 -18.80 -26.18
N VAL A 74 4.42 -19.14 -26.58
CA VAL A 74 5.08 -18.50 -27.73
C VAL A 74 4.25 -18.71 -29.00
N GLY A 75 3.84 -17.61 -29.64
CA GLY A 75 3.10 -17.63 -30.91
C GLY A 75 1.60 -18.01 -30.81
N ARG A 76 1.04 -18.16 -29.61
CA ARG A 76 -0.37 -18.57 -29.46
C ARG A 76 -1.35 -17.41 -29.28
N ARG A 77 -2.63 -17.66 -29.61
CA ARG A 77 -3.75 -16.71 -29.50
C ARG A 77 -4.52 -16.81 -28.18
N ASP A 78 -4.38 -17.90 -27.43
CA ASP A 78 -5.09 -18.18 -26.16
C ASP A 78 -4.34 -17.70 -24.90
N LYS A 79 -3.40 -16.76 -25.05
CA LYS A 79 -2.54 -16.25 -23.97
C LYS A 79 -3.34 -15.79 -22.75
N ARG A 80 -4.41 -15.01 -22.97
CA ARG A 80 -5.28 -14.54 -21.90
C ARG A 80 -5.79 -15.65 -20.98
N GLU A 81 -6.29 -16.75 -21.53
CA GLU A 81 -6.81 -17.87 -20.73
C GLU A 81 -5.68 -18.54 -19.94
N MET A 82 -4.53 -18.72 -20.57
CA MET A 82 -3.36 -19.33 -19.95
C MET A 82 -2.81 -18.49 -18.79
N VAL A 83 -2.65 -17.17 -18.99
CA VAL A 83 -2.23 -16.24 -17.94
C VAL A 83 -3.28 -16.22 -16.82
N GLY A 84 -4.57 -16.18 -17.15
CA GLY A 84 -5.63 -16.21 -16.15
C GLY A 84 -5.58 -17.47 -15.28
N LYS A 85 -5.35 -18.65 -15.88
CA LYS A 85 -5.15 -19.91 -15.14
C LYS A 85 -3.89 -19.86 -14.29
N PHE A 86 -2.79 -19.32 -14.82
CA PHE A 86 -1.54 -19.16 -14.09
C PHE A 86 -1.70 -18.26 -12.86
N VAL A 87 -2.37 -17.11 -13.02
CA VAL A 87 -2.64 -16.16 -11.94
C VAL A 87 -3.48 -16.81 -10.85
N ARG A 88 -4.61 -17.46 -11.18
CA ARG A 88 -5.46 -18.14 -10.18
C ARG A 88 -4.73 -19.24 -9.39
N LYS A 89 -3.76 -19.91 -10.03
CA LYS A 89 -2.95 -20.97 -9.40
C LYS A 89 -1.94 -20.40 -8.41
N ASN A 90 -1.32 -19.26 -8.71
CA ASN A 90 -0.15 -18.74 -7.98
C ASN A 90 -0.46 -17.52 -7.09
N PHE A 91 -1.61 -16.89 -7.28
CA PHE A 91 -2.04 -15.71 -6.56
C PHE A 91 -3.45 -15.93 -5.98
N GLU A 92 -3.78 -15.18 -4.94
CA GLU A 92 -5.10 -15.12 -4.33
C GLU A 92 -5.47 -13.68 -3.98
N GLU A 93 -6.78 -13.45 -3.90
CA GLU A 93 -7.33 -12.23 -3.33
C GLU A 93 -6.93 -12.17 -1.84
N SER A 94 -6.44 -11.01 -1.42
CA SER A 94 -6.07 -10.75 -0.03
C SER A 94 -6.53 -9.37 0.34
N GLN A 95 -7.12 -9.22 1.52
CA GLN A 95 -7.25 -7.91 2.13
C GLN A 95 -5.87 -7.51 2.65
N VAL A 96 -5.24 -6.57 1.96
CA VAL A 96 -3.91 -6.06 2.31
C VAL A 96 -4.00 -5.10 3.50
N LEU A 97 -5.15 -4.45 3.65
CA LEU A 97 -5.48 -3.53 4.71
C LEU A 97 -6.65 -4.07 5.52
N GLU A 98 -6.63 -3.80 6.82
CA GLU A 98 -7.74 -4.06 7.74
C GLU A 98 -8.20 -2.75 8.39
N GLY A 99 -9.48 -2.71 8.80
CA GLY A 99 -10.03 -1.54 9.48
C GLY A 99 -9.41 -1.32 10.87
N CYS A 100 -9.34 -0.06 11.29
CA CYS A 100 -8.92 0.30 12.64
C CYS A 100 -9.82 1.37 13.26
N VAL A 101 -9.71 1.51 14.58
CA VAL A 101 -10.26 2.66 15.30
C VAL A 101 -9.06 3.42 15.84
N PRO A 102 -8.85 4.69 15.47
CA PRO A 102 -7.73 5.46 15.99
C PRO A 102 -7.84 5.60 17.51
N GLU A 103 -6.72 5.46 18.24
CA GLU A 103 -6.73 5.38 19.71
C GLU A 103 -7.25 6.65 20.38
N ASP A 104 -6.99 7.81 19.78
CA ASP A 104 -7.44 9.11 20.25
C ASP A 104 -8.83 9.50 19.71
N TRP A 105 -9.46 8.64 18.92
CA TRP A 105 -10.81 8.86 18.42
C TRP A 105 -11.83 8.74 19.56
N LYS A 106 -12.64 9.78 19.74
CA LYS A 106 -13.76 9.80 20.68
C LYS A 106 -15.04 10.07 19.93
N ARG A 107 -16.12 9.35 20.25
CA ARG A 107 -17.41 9.50 19.55
C ARG A 107 -17.94 10.94 19.51
N LYS A 108 -17.65 11.76 20.52
CA LYS A 108 -18.04 13.16 20.60
C LYS A 108 -16.85 14.05 20.21
N ASN A 109 -17.00 14.83 19.15
CA ASN A 109 -15.94 15.72 18.69
C ASN A 109 -15.97 17.06 19.47
N PRO A 110 -14.84 17.51 20.06
CA PRO A 110 -14.76 18.82 20.72
C PRO A 110 -15.15 20.00 19.82
N LEU A 111 -14.94 19.89 18.51
CA LEU A 111 -15.34 20.90 17.51
C LEU A 111 -16.84 21.14 17.47
N GLU A 112 -17.69 20.14 17.76
CA GLU A 112 -19.14 20.31 17.71
C GLU A 112 -19.61 21.49 18.56
N LYS A 113 -18.91 21.76 19.68
CA LYS A 113 -19.20 22.88 20.59
C LYS A 113 -18.67 24.23 20.11
N ARG A 114 -17.72 24.22 19.17
CA ARG A 114 -17.05 25.43 18.66
C ARG A 114 -17.75 26.01 17.44
N VAL A 115 -18.66 25.25 16.82
CA VAL A 115 -19.42 25.67 15.64
C VAL A 115 -20.69 26.39 16.09
N ARG A 116 -20.96 27.56 15.50
CA ARG A 116 -22.12 28.42 15.84
C ARG A 116 -23.46 27.88 15.32
N SER A 117 -23.47 27.26 14.15
CA SER A 117 -24.69 26.73 13.51
C SER A 117 -24.92 25.27 13.89
N ARG A 118 -26.19 24.93 14.15
CA ARG A 118 -26.62 23.56 14.44
C ARG A 118 -26.39 22.64 13.24
N GLU A 119 -26.63 23.13 12.04
CA GLU A 119 -26.45 22.42 10.77
C GLU A 119 -24.98 22.09 10.56
N ALA A 120 -24.10 23.07 10.75
CA ALA A 120 -22.67 22.87 10.63
C ALA A 120 -22.12 21.92 11.73
N ALA A 121 -22.66 21.98 12.96
CA ALA A 121 -22.31 21.01 14.00
C ALA A 121 -22.73 19.57 13.63
N MET A 122 -23.88 19.39 12.98
CA MET A 122 -24.29 18.08 12.47
C MET A 122 -23.35 17.56 11.37
N VAL A 123 -22.90 18.43 10.47
CA VAL A 123 -21.93 18.06 9.42
C VAL A 123 -20.60 17.62 10.05
N VAL A 124 -20.05 18.40 10.98
CA VAL A 124 -18.82 18.05 11.71
C VAL A 124 -18.95 16.71 12.41
N ARG A 125 -20.08 16.48 13.09
CA ARG A 125 -20.33 15.19 13.75
C ARG A 125 -20.38 14.04 12.75
N ARG A 126 -21.04 14.19 11.60
CA ARG A 126 -21.11 13.16 10.56
C ARG A 126 -19.71 12.84 10.02
N LEU A 127 -18.92 13.87 9.68
CA LEU A 127 -17.54 13.69 9.21
C LEU A 127 -16.67 13.01 10.26
N HIS A 128 -16.81 13.39 11.53
CA HIS A 128 -16.04 12.78 12.62
C HIS A 128 -16.32 11.29 12.82
N LEU A 129 -17.56 10.86 12.57
CA LEU A 129 -17.94 9.45 12.63
C LEU A 129 -17.38 8.62 11.48
N LEU A 130 -16.85 9.26 10.43
CA LEU A 130 -16.21 8.58 9.31
C LEU A 130 -14.76 8.19 9.62
N TRP A 131 -14.08 8.80 10.60
CA TRP A 131 -12.68 8.48 10.88
C TRP A 131 -12.40 6.98 11.08
N PRO A 132 -13.16 6.22 11.88
CA PRO A 132 -12.95 4.77 12.00
C PRO A 132 -13.29 3.99 10.72
N VAL A 133 -14.19 4.51 9.89
CA VAL A 133 -14.57 3.87 8.60
C VAL A 133 -13.41 3.95 7.61
N HIS A 134 -12.64 5.04 7.65
CA HIS A 134 -11.53 5.31 6.75
C HIS A 134 -10.14 4.99 7.34
N CYS A 135 -10.06 4.65 8.63
CA CYS A 135 -8.83 4.20 9.27
C CYS A 135 -8.46 2.81 8.76
N ARG A 136 -7.23 2.67 8.28
CA ARG A 136 -6.65 1.40 7.84
C ARG A 136 -5.32 1.16 8.54
N LYS A 137 -5.04 -0.12 8.78
CA LYS A 137 -3.72 -0.62 9.15
C LYS A 137 -3.33 -1.76 8.23
N VAL A 138 -2.04 -1.92 7.99
CA VAL A 138 -1.54 -3.03 7.18
C VAL A 138 -1.68 -4.33 7.98
N VAL A 139 -2.13 -5.40 7.32
CA VAL A 139 -2.25 -6.71 7.99
C VAL A 139 -0.87 -7.20 8.46
N SER A 140 -0.81 -7.78 9.65
CA SER A 140 0.45 -8.25 10.27
C SER A 140 1.26 -9.21 9.38
N GLU A 141 0.57 -10.02 8.58
CA GLU A 141 1.20 -10.96 7.65
C GLU A 141 2.08 -10.24 6.61
N ALA A 142 1.69 -9.06 6.13
CA ALA A 142 2.45 -8.31 5.13
C ALA A 142 3.80 -7.79 5.65
N PHE A 143 3.97 -7.64 6.97
CA PHE A 143 5.27 -7.33 7.58
C PHE A 143 6.20 -8.55 7.58
N THR A 144 5.65 -9.74 7.84
CA THR A 144 6.44 -10.98 7.91
C THR A 144 6.71 -11.60 6.55
N LYS A 145 5.80 -11.41 5.59
CA LYS A 145 5.85 -11.99 4.23
C LYS A 145 5.87 -10.89 3.16
N SER A 146 6.64 -9.83 3.37
CA SER A 146 6.67 -8.64 2.50
C SER A 146 6.89 -8.95 1.02
N ARG A 147 7.69 -9.97 0.67
CA ARG A 147 7.91 -10.41 -0.72
C ARG A 147 6.68 -11.02 -1.42
N GLN A 148 5.61 -11.33 -0.69
CA GLN A 148 4.36 -11.87 -1.25
C GLN A 148 3.30 -10.81 -1.53
N TYR A 149 3.53 -9.57 -1.11
CA TYR A 149 2.61 -8.45 -1.30
C TYR A 149 3.27 -7.37 -2.18
N SER A 150 2.45 -6.56 -2.85
CA SER A 150 2.92 -5.35 -3.53
C SER A 150 3.07 -4.16 -2.58
N ILE A 151 2.34 -4.16 -1.45
CA ILE A 151 2.29 -3.02 -0.54
C ILE A 151 3.62 -2.82 0.19
N LEU A 152 3.97 -1.56 0.41
CA LEU A 152 4.99 -1.17 1.36
C LEU A 152 4.34 -1.03 2.74
N PRO A 153 4.64 -1.95 3.69
CA PRO A 153 3.94 -1.96 4.96
C PRO A 153 4.31 -0.73 5.80
N LEU A 154 3.30 0.05 6.20
CA LEU A 154 3.43 1.14 7.16
C LEU A 154 3.11 0.62 8.57
N PRO A 155 3.98 0.83 9.57
CA PRO A 155 3.78 0.32 10.92
C PRO A 155 2.56 0.96 11.61
N GLU A 156 2.30 2.22 11.30
CA GLU A 156 1.25 3.01 11.92
C GLU A 156 -0.05 3.01 11.10
N PRO A 157 -1.22 3.14 11.75
CA PRO A 157 -2.48 3.36 11.08
C PRO A 157 -2.47 4.63 10.21
N PHE A 158 -3.19 4.58 9.10
CA PHE A 158 -3.37 5.70 8.19
C PHE A 158 -4.83 5.80 7.72
N PHE A 159 -5.14 6.85 6.96
CA PHE A 159 -6.50 7.13 6.49
C PHE A 159 -6.56 7.15 4.98
N VAL A 160 -7.56 6.47 4.43
CA VAL A 160 -7.80 6.34 2.98
C VAL A 160 -9.06 7.08 2.55
N ALA A 161 -9.09 7.58 1.32
CA ALA A 161 -10.25 8.33 0.82
C ALA A 161 -11.49 7.45 0.62
N SER A 162 -11.31 6.22 0.14
CA SER A 162 -12.35 5.20 0.04
C SER A 162 -12.02 3.99 0.91
N ALA A 163 -13.06 3.34 1.42
CA ALA A 163 -12.91 2.11 2.20
C ALA A 163 -12.28 0.96 1.40
N ASP A 164 -12.41 1.03 0.07
CA ASP A 164 -11.93 0.04 -0.91
C ASP A 164 -10.52 0.36 -1.43
N ASP A 165 -9.94 1.52 -1.04
CA ASP A 165 -8.59 1.86 -1.47
C ASP A 165 -7.57 1.00 -0.73
N GLY A 166 -6.63 0.41 -1.49
CA GLY A 166 -5.54 -0.40 -0.96
C GLY A 166 -4.28 0.41 -0.60
N GLU A 167 -4.32 1.74 -0.74
CA GLU A 167 -3.18 2.64 -0.53
C GLU A 167 -3.65 4.03 -0.09
N ALA A 168 -2.79 4.79 0.57
CA ALA A 168 -2.98 6.22 0.82
C ALA A 168 -2.03 7.04 -0.03
N THR A 169 -2.52 8.14 -0.60
CA THR A 169 -1.68 9.08 -1.33
C THR A 169 -1.13 10.18 -0.42
N ILE A 170 -0.03 10.80 -0.82
CA ILE A 170 0.56 11.94 -0.10
C ILE A 170 -0.43 13.10 0.00
N THR A 171 -1.16 13.38 -1.09
CA THR A 171 -2.16 14.45 -1.13
C THR A 171 -3.31 14.20 -0.16
N GLU A 172 -3.86 12.99 -0.12
CA GLU A 172 -4.91 12.63 0.84
C GLU A 172 -4.41 12.70 2.27
N THR A 173 -3.21 12.17 2.52
CA THR A 173 -2.56 12.16 3.84
C THR A 173 -2.47 13.58 4.40
N TYR A 174 -2.06 14.56 3.59
CA TYR A 174 -2.00 15.97 3.99
C TYR A 174 -3.36 16.52 4.46
N TRP A 175 -4.44 16.26 3.70
CA TRP A 175 -5.77 16.75 4.06
C TRP A 175 -6.36 16.00 5.25
N HIS A 176 -6.13 14.70 5.36
CA HIS A 176 -6.51 13.91 6.52
C HIS A 176 -5.83 14.45 7.78
N HIS A 177 -4.52 14.70 7.75
CA HIS A 177 -3.77 15.28 8.86
C HIS A 177 -4.34 16.60 9.34
N LYS A 178 -4.63 17.53 8.41
CA LYS A 178 -5.28 18.81 8.77
C LYS A 178 -6.63 18.60 9.44
N ALA A 179 -7.46 17.71 8.90
CA ALA A 179 -8.79 17.47 9.44
C ALA A 179 -8.76 16.76 10.81
N LEU A 180 -7.80 15.86 11.04
CA LEU A 180 -7.55 15.19 12.31
C LEU A 180 -7.11 16.19 13.39
N LEU A 181 -6.19 17.11 13.06
CA LEU A 181 -5.74 18.17 13.97
C LEU A 181 -6.91 19.04 14.44
N VAL A 182 -7.75 19.46 13.50
CA VAL A 182 -8.93 20.26 13.83
C VAL A 182 -9.91 19.43 14.68
N SER A 183 -10.04 18.12 14.41
CA SER A 183 -10.87 17.19 15.18
C SER A 183 -10.33 16.85 16.58
N GLY A 184 -9.16 17.36 16.95
CA GLY A 184 -8.51 17.08 18.24
C GLY A 184 -7.89 15.69 18.33
N MET A 185 -7.62 15.05 17.19
CA MET A 185 -7.01 13.72 17.08
C MET A 185 -5.52 13.85 16.77
N CYS A 186 -4.78 14.50 17.68
CA CYS A 186 -3.38 14.86 17.45
C CYS A 186 -2.44 13.66 17.43
N ALA A 187 -2.70 12.59 18.20
CA ALA A 187 -1.84 11.41 18.20
C ALA A 187 -1.91 10.70 16.84
N SER A 188 -3.10 10.63 16.26
CA SER A 188 -3.33 10.15 14.89
C SER A 188 -2.66 11.04 13.81
N CYS A 189 -2.33 12.30 14.12
CA CYS A 189 -1.58 13.17 13.21
C CYS A 189 -0.07 12.95 13.29
N SER A 190 0.46 12.58 14.45
CA SER A 190 1.91 12.45 14.68
C SER A 190 2.49 11.10 14.25
N ALA A 191 1.64 10.11 13.97
CA ALA A 191 2.08 8.76 13.61
C ALA A 191 2.78 8.65 12.23
N ASN A 192 2.83 9.74 11.44
CA ASN A 192 3.43 9.77 10.10
C ASN A 192 4.59 10.78 9.94
N SER A 193 5.19 11.29 11.04
CA SER A 193 6.32 12.25 10.99
C SER A 193 7.60 11.68 11.55
#